data_AF-A0A1Q7CIJ1-F1
#
_entry.id   AF-A0A1Q7CIJ1-F1
#
_cell.length_a   1.000
_cell.length_b   1.000
_cell.length_c   1.000
_cell.angle_alpha   90.00
_cell.angle_beta   90.00
_cell.angle_gamma   90.00
#
_symmetry.space_group_name_H-M   'P 1'
#
loop_
_entity.id
_entity.type
_entity.pdbx_description
1 polymer ?
#
loop_
_entity_poly.entity_id
_entity_poly.type
_entity_poly.pdbx_seq_one_letter_code
_entity_poly.pdbx_strand_id
1 'polypeptide(L)'
;MLRDLPLLEDIFKAVRSAVKIPLTIKLRAGWDENSIVAVDVAKMAESIGVEAVAVHPRTREQGYTGAADWSIIAAVKQAVKIPVIGNGDINKPEDAARMVRETGCDAVMIGRAAATNPWIFSQMQQFAETGRYDVPTDDARYCLLMGYYRKINAASLPDAIGKMKQFACWFTHGVGNGSELRRIVHAARTPGEVLEGVERFFVGPLTAAEKDDRSAVARNEGRVAAKVEEDPAHGPAREHHRFEATLGT
;
A
#
# COMPACT_ATOMS: atom_id res chain seq x y z
N MET A 1 -20.98 -12.46 -2.93
CA MET A 1 -20.30 -13.15 -4.05
C MET A 1 -19.58 -14.39 -3.58
N LEU A 2 -18.63 -14.33 -2.65
CA LEU A 2 -17.85 -15.51 -2.21
C LEU A 2 -18.65 -16.67 -1.55
N ARG A 3 -19.96 -16.48 -1.29
CA ARG A 3 -20.87 -17.53 -0.78
C ARG A 3 -21.57 -18.32 -1.89
N ASP A 4 -21.49 -17.85 -3.13
CA ASP A 4 -22.21 -18.39 -4.28
C ASP A 4 -21.25 -18.42 -5.48
N LEU A 5 -20.50 -19.52 -5.57
CA LEU A 5 -19.53 -19.72 -6.64
C LEU A 5 -20.16 -19.85 -8.03
N PRO A 6 -21.32 -20.53 -8.21
CA PRO A 6 -22.03 -20.54 -9.48
C PRO A 6 -22.37 -19.12 -9.99
N LEU A 7 -22.92 -18.27 -9.13
CA LEU A 7 -23.21 -16.89 -9.52
C LEU A 7 -21.93 -16.11 -9.85
N LEU A 8 -20.83 -16.35 -9.12
CA LEU A 8 -19.55 -15.72 -9.40
C LEU A 8 -18.99 -16.14 -10.77
N GLU A 9 -19.10 -17.42 -11.11
CA GLU A 9 -18.72 -17.96 -12.42
C GLU A 9 -19.52 -17.31 -13.56
N ASP A 10 -20.84 -17.20 -13.41
CA ASP A 10 -21.69 -16.54 -14.41
C ASP A 10 -21.29 -15.08 -14.63
N ILE A 11 -20.94 -14.37 -13.56
CA ILE A 11 -20.47 -12.99 -13.63
C ILE A 11 -19.12 -12.91 -14.35
N PHE A 12 -18.17 -13.80 -14.03
CA PHE A 12 -16.87 -13.81 -14.71
C PHE A 12 -17.02 -14.11 -16.20
N LYS A 13 -17.88 -15.07 -16.60
CA LYS A 13 -18.18 -15.36 -18.01
C LYS A 13 -18.79 -14.15 -18.72
N ALA A 14 -19.77 -13.50 -18.09
CA ALA A 14 -20.42 -12.33 -18.66
C ALA A 14 -19.43 -11.17 -18.87
N VAL A 15 -18.62 -10.85 -17.86
CA VAL A 15 -17.61 -9.79 -17.95
C VAL A 15 -16.56 -10.12 -18.99
N ARG A 16 -16.02 -11.35 -18.99
CA ARG A 16 -15.00 -11.78 -19.96
C ARG A 16 -15.51 -11.70 -21.40
N SER A 17 -16.77 -12.06 -21.64
CA SER A 17 -17.39 -11.96 -22.97
C SER A 17 -17.46 -10.50 -23.45
N ALA A 18 -17.83 -9.58 -22.54
CA ALA A 18 -18.02 -8.17 -22.82
C ALA A 18 -16.71 -7.39 -23.04
N VAL A 19 -15.62 -7.74 -22.33
CA VAL A 19 -14.36 -6.99 -22.38
C VAL A 19 -13.30 -7.71 -23.21
N LYS A 20 -12.56 -6.98 -24.05
CA LYS A 20 -11.45 -7.51 -24.87
C LYS A 20 -10.06 -7.12 -24.36
N ILE A 21 -10.00 -6.20 -23.39
CA ILE A 21 -8.79 -5.83 -22.66
C ILE A 21 -8.48 -6.86 -21.56
N PRO A 22 -7.27 -6.84 -20.97
CA PRO A 22 -6.93 -7.76 -19.89
C PRO A 22 -7.93 -7.73 -18.73
N LEU A 23 -8.39 -8.92 -18.29
CA LEU A 23 -9.31 -9.04 -17.16
C LEU A 23 -8.56 -9.58 -15.94
N THR A 24 -8.55 -8.82 -14.85
CA THR A 24 -7.96 -9.24 -13.57
C THR A 24 -9.01 -9.25 -12.48
N ILE A 25 -8.82 -10.07 -11.44
CA ILE A 25 -9.70 -10.08 -10.27
C ILE A 25 -8.94 -9.79 -8.97
N LYS A 26 -9.67 -9.31 -7.96
CA LYS A 26 -9.17 -9.19 -6.59
C LYS A 26 -10.14 -9.86 -5.63
N LEU A 27 -9.63 -10.78 -4.81
CA LEU A 27 -10.45 -11.58 -3.90
C LEU A 27 -9.93 -11.53 -2.46
N ARG A 28 -10.83 -11.91 -1.54
CA ARG A 28 -10.54 -12.26 -0.16
C ARG A 28 -10.46 -13.78 -0.02
N ALA A 29 -9.90 -14.27 1.09
CA ALA A 29 -9.77 -15.70 1.35
C ALA A 29 -11.09 -16.47 1.22
N GLY A 30 -12.19 -15.85 1.65
CA GLY A 30 -13.48 -16.49 1.84
C GLY A 30 -14.50 -15.56 2.48
N TRP A 31 -15.69 -16.07 2.79
CA TRP A 31 -16.68 -15.32 3.58
C TRP A 31 -16.27 -15.28 5.07
N ASP A 32 -16.04 -16.46 5.63
CA ASP A 32 -15.64 -16.72 7.01
C ASP A 32 -14.60 -17.86 7.05
N GLU A 33 -14.19 -18.28 8.25
CA GLU A 33 -13.15 -19.30 8.45
C GLU A 33 -13.58 -20.72 8.03
N ASN A 34 -14.88 -20.98 7.96
CA ASN A 34 -15.44 -22.25 7.47
C ASN A 34 -15.65 -22.25 5.95
N SER A 35 -15.42 -21.12 5.29
CA SER A 35 -15.72 -20.91 3.88
C SER A 35 -14.53 -20.26 3.15
N ILE A 36 -13.36 -20.88 3.25
CA ILE A 36 -12.16 -20.49 2.50
C ILE A 36 -12.25 -21.06 1.08
N VAL A 37 -12.38 -20.17 0.09
CA VAL A 37 -12.65 -20.54 -1.32
C VAL A 37 -11.66 -19.92 -2.31
N ALA A 38 -10.63 -19.22 -1.83
CA ALA A 38 -9.70 -18.46 -2.68
C ALA A 38 -9.05 -19.32 -3.79
N VAL A 39 -8.66 -20.56 -3.47
CA VAL A 39 -8.06 -21.47 -4.44
C VAL A 39 -9.06 -21.87 -5.52
N ASP A 40 -10.28 -22.25 -5.12
CA ASP A 40 -11.32 -22.66 -6.07
C ASP A 40 -11.75 -21.51 -6.98
N VAL A 41 -11.90 -20.31 -6.41
CA VAL A 41 -12.21 -19.09 -7.16
C VAL A 41 -11.09 -18.76 -8.15
N ALA A 42 -9.81 -18.88 -7.75
CA ALA A 42 -8.69 -18.58 -8.64
C ALA A 42 -8.61 -19.56 -9.81
N LYS A 43 -8.80 -20.87 -9.58
CA LYS A 43 -8.84 -21.88 -10.65
C LYS A 43 -9.99 -21.66 -11.63
N MET A 44 -11.18 -21.35 -11.09
CA MET A 44 -12.36 -21.05 -11.90
C MET A 44 -12.18 -19.76 -12.72
N ALA A 45 -11.59 -18.72 -12.12
CA ALA A 45 -11.26 -17.49 -12.83
C ALA A 45 -10.25 -17.74 -13.97
N GLU A 46 -9.19 -18.49 -13.71
CA GLU A 46 -8.19 -18.86 -14.71
C GLU A 46 -8.84 -19.63 -15.89
N SER A 47 -9.73 -20.59 -15.62
CA SER A 47 -10.38 -21.37 -16.68
C SER A 47 -11.32 -20.53 -17.57
N ILE A 48 -11.82 -19.40 -17.05
CA ILE A 48 -12.65 -18.44 -17.79
C ILE A 48 -11.79 -17.44 -18.59
N GLY A 49 -10.47 -17.38 -18.35
CA GLY A 49 -9.57 -16.45 -19.03
C GLY A 49 -9.38 -15.12 -18.30
N VAL A 50 -9.41 -15.14 -16.96
CA VAL A 50 -8.82 -14.10 -16.13
C VAL A 50 -7.30 -14.20 -16.22
N GLU A 51 -6.62 -13.05 -16.33
CA GLU A 51 -5.20 -12.96 -16.63
C GLU A 51 -4.33 -12.68 -15.41
N ALA A 52 -4.90 -12.24 -14.28
CA ALA A 52 -4.19 -12.14 -12.99
C ALA A 52 -5.16 -12.11 -11.80
N VAL A 53 -4.70 -12.55 -10.63
CA VAL A 53 -5.48 -12.56 -9.39
C VAL A 53 -4.73 -11.92 -8.22
N ALA A 54 -5.32 -10.91 -7.60
CA ALA A 54 -4.83 -10.34 -6.34
C ALA A 54 -5.56 -10.95 -5.14
N VAL A 55 -4.81 -11.47 -4.15
CA VAL A 55 -5.37 -12.19 -3.00
C VAL A 55 -5.08 -11.46 -1.71
N HIS A 56 -6.14 -11.02 -1.01
CA HIS A 56 -6.06 -10.60 0.38
C HIS A 56 -6.45 -11.79 1.27
N PRO A 57 -5.54 -12.40 2.04
CA PRO A 57 -5.82 -13.66 2.71
C PRO A 57 -6.44 -13.45 4.09
N ARG A 58 -7.49 -12.62 4.12
CA ARG A 58 -8.44 -12.50 5.22
C ARG A 58 -9.82 -12.81 4.66
N THR A 59 -10.67 -13.37 5.51
CA THR A 59 -12.08 -13.59 5.20
C THR A 59 -12.83 -12.25 5.19
N ARG A 60 -14.05 -12.23 4.64
CA ARG A 60 -14.88 -11.02 4.67
C ARG A 60 -15.24 -10.61 6.10
N GLU A 61 -15.47 -11.56 7.01
CA GLU A 61 -15.83 -11.30 8.41
C GLU A 61 -14.68 -10.74 9.24
N GLN A 62 -13.46 -11.22 9.03
CA GLN A 62 -12.26 -10.68 9.68
C GLN A 62 -12.04 -9.20 9.36
N GLY A 63 -12.50 -8.70 8.21
CA GLY A 63 -12.32 -7.30 7.84
C GLY A 63 -10.83 -6.92 7.78
N TYR A 64 -10.35 -6.17 8.77
CA TYR A 64 -8.93 -5.80 8.91
C TYR A 64 -8.34 -6.23 10.27
N THR A 65 -9.04 -7.05 11.04
CA THR A 65 -8.55 -7.60 12.30
C THR A 65 -7.72 -8.85 12.06
N GLY A 66 -7.01 -9.30 13.09
CA GLY A 66 -6.12 -10.47 13.02
C GLY A 66 -4.95 -10.27 12.05
N ALA A 67 -4.19 -11.35 11.84
CA ALA A 67 -3.11 -11.40 10.86
C ALA A 67 -3.63 -11.92 9.51
N ALA A 68 -3.09 -11.41 8.40
CA ALA A 68 -3.34 -11.97 7.08
C ALA A 68 -2.61 -13.32 6.93
N ASP A 69 -3.33 -14.39 6.60
CA ASP A 69 -2.74 -15.74 6.48
C ASP A 69 -2.09 -15.95 5.11
N TRP A 70 -0.82 -15.61 4.98
CA TRP A 70 -0.11 -15.67 3.71
C TRP A 70 0.00 -17.09 3.12
N SER A 71 -0.25 -18.16 3.89
CA SER A 71 -0.30 -19.53 3.36
C SER A 71 -1.38 -19.70 2.28
N ILE A 72 -2.47 -18.92 2.35
CA ILE A 72 -3.54 -18.91 1.35
C ILE A 72 -3.03 -18.36 0.02
N ILE A 73 -2.19 -17.33 0.05
CA ILE A 73 -1.57 -16.76 -1.17
C ILE A 73 -0.66 -17.83 -1.80
N ALA A 74 0.15 -18.51 -0.99
CA ALA A 74 1.02 -19.58 -1.46
C ALA A 74 0.21 -20.72 -2.11
N ALA A 75 -0.89 -21.14 -1.47
CA ALA A 75 -1.78 -22.17 -2.01
C ALA A 75 -2.41 -21.76 -3.34
N VAL A 76 -2.84 -20.50 -3.48
CA VAL A 76 -3.34 -19.97 -4.75
C VAL A 76 -2.22 -19.96 -5.80
N LYS A 77 -1.02 -19.47 -5.47
CA LYS A 77 0.12 -19.42 -6.39
C LYS A 77 0.53 -20.79 -6.91
N GLN A 78 0.47 -21.83 -6.07
CA GLN A 78 0.75 -23.20 -6.50
C GLN A 78 -0.34 -23.80 -7.39
N ALA A 79 -1.58 -23.29 -7.29
CA ALA A 79 -2.75 -23.87 -7.90
C ALA A 79 -3.09 -23.32 -9.29
N VAL A 80 -2.57 -22.14 -9.66
CA VAL A 80 -2.83 -21.47 -10.95
C VAL A 80 -1.53 -21.10 -11.66
N LYS A 81 -1.60 -20.92 -12.97
CA LYS A 81 -0.47 -20.48 -13.81
C LYS A 81 -0.46 -18.98 -14.05
N ILE A 82 -1.62 -18.33 -13.98
CA ILE A 82 -1.73 -16.87 -14.09
C ILE A 82 -0.99 -16.15 -12.95
N PRO A 83 -0.49 -14.93 -13.17
CA PRO A 83 0.12 -14.10 -12.14
C PRO A 83 -0.76 -13.94 -10.88
N VAL A 84 -0.16 -14.15 -9.72
CA VAL A 84 -0.76 -13.97 -8.40
C VAL A 84 -0.12 -12.79 -7.70
N ILE A 85 -0.94 -11.82 -7.30
CA ILE A 85 -0.51 -10.63 -6.56
C ILE A 85 -0.84 -10.81 -5.07
N GLY A 86 0.18 -10.90 -4.22
CA GLY A 86 0.01 -10.97 -2.78
C GLY A 86 -0.45 -9.63 -2.19
N ASN A 87 -1.38 -9.66 -1.24
CA ASN A 87 -1.89 -8.46 -0.57
C ASN A 87 -2.15 -8.72 0.91
N GLY A 88 -1.86 -7.73 1.76
CA GLY A 88 -2.22 -7.76 3.18
C GLY A 88 -0.99 -7.69 4.09
N ASP A 89 -1.06 -6.81 5.08
CA ASP A 89 -0.05 -6.64 6.13
C ASP A 89 1.37 -6.32 5.65
N ILE A 90 1.45 -5.63 4.52
CA ILE A 90 2.67 -5.01 4.01
C ILE A 90 2.75 -3.57 4.50
N ASN A 91 3.65 -3.32 5.45
CA ASN A 91 3.83 -2.00 6.06
C ASN A 91 5.18 -1.35 5.74
N LYS A 92 6.17 -2.15 5.35
CA LYS A 92 7.53 -1.72 5.01
C LYS A 92 8.13 -2.58 3.90
N PRO A 93 9.21 -2.14 3.22
CA PRO A 93 9.86 -2.89 2.14
C PRO A 93 10.22 -4.35 2.48
N GLU A 94 10.63 -4.60 3.73
CA GLU A 94 10.98 -5.94 4.21
C GLU A 94 9.78 -6.88 4.22
N ASP A 95 8.58 -6.36 4.51
CA ASP A 95 7.35 -7.18 4.48
C ASP A 95 7.04 -7.63 3.04
N ALA A 96 7.27 -6.76 2.04
CA ALA A 96 7.06 -7.11 0.65
C ALA A 96 8.07 -8.19 0.18
N ALA A 97 9.34 -8.03 0.56
CA ALA A 97 10.37 -9.03 0.28
C ALA A 97 10.06 -10.37 0.98
N ARG A 98 9.56 -10.33 2.22
CA ARG A 98 9.10 -11.52 2.96
C ARG A 98 7.91 -12.19 2.29
N MET A 99 6.91 -11.42 1.84
CA MET A 99 5.73 -11.94 1.15
C MET A 99 6.10 -12.70 -0.12
N VAL A 100 6.97 -12.14 -0.96
CA VAL A 100 7.43 -12.84 -2.17
C VAL A 100 8.15 -14.14 -1.82
N ARG A 101 9.04 -14.10 -0.82
CA ARG A 101 9.80 -15.28 -0.38
C ARG A 101 8.92 -16.40 0.17
N GLU A 102 7.95 -16.06 1.01
CA GLU A 102 7.09 -17.05 1.69
C GLU A 102 6.00 -17.62 0.78
N THR A 103 5.50 -16.82 -0.15
CA THR A 103 4.32 -17.20 -0.96
C THR A 103 4.64 -17.54 -2.40
N GLY A 104 5.79 -17.09 -2.92
CA GLY A 104 6.14 -17.20 -4.34
C GLY A 104 5.26 -16.33 -5.25
N CYS A 105 4.48 -15.39 -4.71
CA CYS A 105 3.65 -14.49 -5.53
C CYS A 105 4.50 -13.64 -6.49
N ASP A 106 3.92 -13.28 -7.64
CA ASP A 106 4.62 -12.60 -8.73
C ASP A 106 4.72 -11.09 -8.52
N ALA A 107 3.83 -10.54 -7.70
CA ALA A 107 3.81 -9.12 -7.34
C ALA A 107 3.20 -8.90 -5.96
N VAL A 108 3.42 -7.72 -5.39
CA VAL A 108 2.87 -7.31 -4.09
C VAL A 108 1.99 -6.07 -4.27
N MET A 109 0.78 -6.12 -3.70
CA MET A 109 -0.16 -5.01 -3.67
C MET A 109 -0.23 -4.40 -2.27
N ILE A 110 -0.07 -3.08 -2.20
CA ILE A 110 -0.06 -2.31 -0.95
C ILE A 110 -1.26 -1.36 -0.92
N GLY A 111 -1.93 -1.31 0.22
CA GLY A 111 -3.06 -0.40 0.47
C GLY A 111 -2.71 0.63 1.54
N ARG A 112 -3.07 0.32 2.80
CA ARG A 112 -2.99 1.26 3.94
C ARG A 112 -1.62 1.93 4.12
N ALA A 113 -0.53 1.19 3.99
CA ALA A 113 0.81 1.74 4.17
C ALA A 113 1.18 2.77 3.09
N ALA A 114 0.72 2.59 1.86
CA ALA A 114 0.98 3.57 0.79
C ALA A 114 0.25 4.90 1.04
N ALA A 115 -0.85 4.89 1.79
CA ALA A 115 -1.57 6.11 2.15
C ALA A 115 -0.76 7.01 3.09
N THR A 116 -0.12 6.43 4.12
CA THR A 116 0.70 7.17 5.10
C THR A 116 2.17 7.27 4.72
N ASN A 117 2.64 6.41 3.82
CA ASN A 117 4.00 6.40 3.27
C ASN A 117 3.96 6.19 1.74
N PRO A 118 3.69 7.25 0.97
CA PRO A 118 3.63 7.17 -0.49
C PRO A 118 4.99 6.82 -1.14
N TRP A 119 6.10 6.97 -0.43
CA TRP A 119 7.44 6.57 -0.89
C TRP A 119 7.67 5.06 -0.86
N ILE A 120 6.77 4.27 -0.25
CA ILE A 120 6.94 2.82 -0.05
C ILE A 120 7.29 2.07 -1.34
N PHE A 121 6.73 2.48 -2.48
CA PHE A 121 7.03 1.85 -3.78
C PHE A 121 8.49 2.05 -4.21
N SER A 122 9.01 3.27 -4.10
CA SER A 122 10.42 3.56 -4.38
C SER A 122 11.35 2.94 -3.33
N GLN A 123 10.92 2.89 -2.07
CA GLN A 123 11.67 2.25 -0.98
C GLN A 123 11.77 0.74 -1.17
N MET A 124 10.72 0.08 -1.68
CA MET A 124 10.77 -1.33 -2.06
C MET A 124 11.81 -1.59 -3.14
N GLN A 125 11.87 -0.71 -4.16
CA GLN A 125 12.88 -0.82 -5.20
C GLN A 125 14.30 -0.64 -4.62
N GLN A 126 14.54 0.43 -3.84
CA GLN A 126 15.82 0.67 -3.19
C GLN A 126 16.25 -0.50 -2.29
N PHE A 127 15.31 -1.06 -1.53
CA PHE A 127 15.55 -2.19 -0.65
C PHE A 127 15.88 -3.46 -1.45
N ALA A 128 15.18 -3.73 -2.54
CA ALA A 128 15.48 -4.87 -3.41
C ALA A 128 16.88 -4.77 -4.05
N GLU A 129 17.34 -3.55 -4.36
CA GLU A 129 18.64 -3.30 -4.99
C GLU A 129 19.80 -3.26 -3.97
N THR A 130 19.57 -2.72 -2.77
CA THR A 130 20.66 -2.35 -1.84
C THR A 130 20.51 -2.89 -0.41
N GLY A 131 19.36 -3.50 -0.09
CA GLY A 131 19.01 -3.91 1.28
C GLY A 131 18.76 -2.73 2.24
N ARG A 132 18.68 -1.50 1.72
CA ARG A 132 18.43 -0.26 2.48
C ARG A 132 17.48 0.64 1.72
N TYR A 133 16.83 1.56 2.42
CA TYR A 133 15.99 2.57 1.80
C TYR A 133 16.03 3.89 2.57
N ASP A 134 15.83 4.98 1.85
CA ASP A 134 15.82 6.32 2.42
C ASP A 134 14.47 6.63 3.08
N VAL A 135 14.50 7.36 4.20
CA VAL A 135 13.32 7.88 4.86
C VAL A 135 13.06 9.30 4.32
N PRO A 136 11.82 9.65 3.97
CA PRO A 136 11.51 10.98 3.42
C PRO A 136 11.77 12.09 4.45
N THR A 137 12.62 13.04 4.07
CA THR A 137 12.89 14.28 4.82
C THR A 137 11.63 15.15 4.94
N ASP A 138 11.59 16.03 5.94
CA ASP A 138 10.52 17.04 6.08
C ASP A 138 10.30 17.88 4.80
N ASP A 139 11.38 18.24 4.10
CA ASP A 139 11.31 18.97 2.82
C ASP A 139 10.55 18.17 1.74
N ALA A 140 10.90 16.88 1.58
CA ALA A 140 10.19 15.99 0.66
C ALA A 140 8.71 15.83 1.05
N ARG A 141 8.40 15.76 2.34
CA ARG A 141 7.02 15.69 2.85
C ARG A 141 6.24 16.96 2.56
N TYR A 142 6.86 18.12 2.80
CA TYR A 142 6.30 19.43 2.47
C TYR A 142 6.01 19.54 0.97
N CYS A 143 6.99 19.21 0.11
CA CYS A 143 6.81 19.27 -1.34
C CYS A 143 5.66 18.38 -1.82
N LEU A 144 5.54 17.16 -1.29
CA LEU A 144 4.46 16.25 -1.65
C LEU A 144 3.09 16.80 -1.22
N LEU A 145 2.95 17.17 0.06
CA LEU A 145 1.70 17.68 0.63
C LEU A 145 1.25 18.95 -0.09
N MET A 146 2.17 19.90 -0.24
CA MET A 146 1.90 21.18 -0.89
C MET A 146 1.58 21.00 -2.37
N GLY A 147 2.31 20.13 -3.08
CA GLY A 147 2.03 19.79 -4.46
C GLY A 147 0.63 19.18 -4.64
N TYR A 148 0.22 18.28 -3.74
CA TYR A 148 -1.09 17.67 -3.77
C TYR A 148 -2.21 18.68 -3.48
N TYR A 149 -2.07 19.52 -2.45
CA TYR A 149 -3.05 20.56 -2.12
C TYR A 149 -3.17 21.62 -3.21
N ARG A 150 -2.06 22.03 -3.84
CA ARG A 150 -2.10 22.93 -5.01
C ARG A 150 -2.90 22.33 -6.17
N LYS A 151 -2.76 21.03 -6.44
CA LYS A 151 -3.56 20.33 -7.47
C LYS A 151 -5.04 20.31 -7.13
N ILE A 152 -5.41 20.00 -5.89
CA ILE A 152 -6.81 20.05 -5.44
C ILE A 152 -7.39 21.46 -5.61
N ASN A 153 -6.63 22.49 -5.21
CA ASN A 153 -7.05 23.88 -5.32
C ASN A 153 -7.22 24.31 -6.78
N ALA A 154 -6.27 23.98 -7.65
CA ALA A 154 -6.30 24.32 -9.08
C ALA A 154 -7.43 23.62 -9.84
N ALA A 155 -7.84 22.43 -9.39
CA ALA A 155 -8.94 21.69 -9.99
C ALA A 155 -10.34 22.26 -9.69
N SER A 156 -10.45 23.28 -8.82
CA SER A 156 -11.71 23.97 -8.45
C SER A 156 -12.84 22.99 -8.11
N LEU A 157 -12.50 21.92 -7.38
CA LEU A 157 -13.47 20.87 -7.04
C LEU A 157 -14.54 21.43 -6.10
N PRO A 158 -15.84 21.05 -6.27
CA PRO A 158 -16.94 21.51 -5.40
C PRO A 158 -16.73 21.27 -3.89
N ASP A 159 -15.85 20.34 -3.52
CA ASP A 159 -15.44 20.05 -2.13
C ASP A 159 -13.91 19.95 -2.00
N ALA A 160 -13.20 20.95 -2.49
CA ALA A 160 -11.74 21.02 -2.39
C ALA A 160 -11.27 20.93 -0.93
N ILE A 161 -11.95 21.61 -0.02
CA ILE A 161 -11.59 21.64 1.41
C ILE A 161 -11.86 20.31 2.11
N GLY A 162 -13.01 19.66 1.87
CA GLY A 162 -13.32 18.36 2.45
C GLY A 162 -12.30 17.31 2.01
N LYS A 163 -11.91 17.33 0.73
CA LYS A 163 -10.82 16.49 0.21
C LYS A 163 -9.49 16.76 0.91
N MET A 164 -9.07 18.03 1.05
CA MET A 164 -7.82 18.37 1.75
C MET A 164 -7.82 17.84 3.20
N LYS A 165 -8.94 18.00 3.92
CA LYS A 165 -9.10 17.52 5.30
C LYS A 165 -9.14 16.00 5.40
N GLN A 166 -9.79 15.32 4.46
CA GLN A 166 -9.85 13.86 4.39
C GLN A 166 -8.44 13.24 4.37
N PHE A 167 -7.52 13.85 3.62
CA PHE A 167 -6.15 13.35 3.48
C PHE A 167 -5.18 13.87 4.55
N ALA A 168 -5.58 14.82 5.40
CA ALA A 168 -4.71 15.40 6.43
C ALA A 168 -4.15 14.32 7.38
N CYS A 169 -4.98 13.34 7.77
CA CYS A 169 -4.54 12.24 8.64
C CYS A 169 -3.42 11.38 8.02
N TRP A 170 -3.36 11.30 6.70
CA TRP A 170 -2.36 10.50 5.99
C TRP A 170 -1.02 11.23 5.92
N PHE A 171 -1.05 12.50 5.48
CA PHE A 171 0.16 13.31 5.30
C PHE A 171 0.81 13.77 6.61
N THR A 172 0.07 13.75 7.72
CA THR A 172 0.58 14.14 9.05
C THR A 172 1.23 12.98 9.80
N HIS A 173 1.12 11.75 9.29
CA HIS A 173 1.74 10.59 9.91
C HIS A 173 3.27 10.60 9.70
N GLY A 174 4.03 10.41 10.77
CA GLY A 174 5.50 10.43 10.72
C GLY A 174 6.12 11.82 10.52
N VAL A 175 5.35 12.91 10.71
CA VAL A 175 5.85 14.28 10.74
C VAL A 175 6.03 14.71 12.20
N GLY A 176 7.17 15.29 12.57
CA GLY A 176 7.36 15.89 13.90
C GLY A 176 6.31 16.98 14.15
N ASN A 177 5.65 16.98 15.31
CA ASN A 177 4.44 17.76 15.57
C ASN A 177 3.28 17.59 14.56
N GLY A 178 3.12 16.41 13.95
CA GLY A 178 2.07 16.15 12.96
C GLY A 178 0.63 16.32 13.46
N SER A 179 0.37 16.20 14.77
CA SER A 179 -0.92 16.51 15.38
C SER A 179 -1.29 17.99 15.24
N GLU A 180 -0.31 18.89 15.34
CA GLU A 180 -0.51 20.32 15.17
C GLU A 180 -0.77 20.66 13.69
N LEU A 181 0.01 20.09 12.77
CA LEU A 181 -0.25 20.22 11.33
C LEU A 181 -1.67 19.77 10.97
N ARG A 182 -2.14 18.65 11.57
CA ARG A 182 -3.51 18.16 11.40
C ARG A 182 -4.53 19.17 11.92
N ARG A 183 -4.32 19.73 13.11
CA ARG A 183 -5.18 20.76 13.70
C ARG A 183 -5.30 21.99 12.81
N ILE A 184 -4.18 22.47 12.26
CA ILE A 184 -4.12 23.59 11.31
C ILE A 184 -5.00 23.30 10.09
N VAL A 185 -4.84 22.15 9.45
CA VAL A 185 -5.63 21.79 8.25
C VAL A 185 -7.12 21.65 8.56
N HIS A 186 -7.50 21.06 9.70
CA HIS A 186 -8.92 20.92 10.06
C HIS A 186 -9.58 22.24 10.45
N ALA A 187 -8.83 23.19 11.03
CA ALA A 187 -9.35 24.50 11.43
C ALA A 187 -9.59 25.45 10.24
N ALA A 188 -8.86 25.27 9.13
CA ALA A 188 -9.01 26.07 7.93
C ALA A 188 -10.44 25.99 7.35
N ARG A 189 -10.90 27.11 6.78
CA ARG A 189 -12.22 27.29 6.15
C ARG A 189 -12.14 27.45 4.64
N THR A 190 -10.96 27.75 4.11
CA THR A 190 -10.72 27.85 2.67
C THR A 190 -9.49 27.03 2.27
N PRO A 191 -9.38 26.60 0.99
CA PRO A 191 -8.16 26.00 0.47
C PRO A 191 -6.91 26.89 0.62
N GLY A 192 -7.07 28.22 0.51
CA GLY A 192 -5.98 29.18 0.70
C GLY A 192 -5.42 29.13 2.13
N GLU A 193 -6.29 29.12 3.14
CA GLU A 193 -5.90 28.98 4.54
C GLU A 193 -5.16 27.66 4.82
N VAL A 194 -5.54 26.57 4.14
CA VAL A 194 -4.82 25.29 4.24
C VAL A 194 -3.39 25.45 3.71
N LEU A 195 -3.22 26.04 2.52
CA LEU A 195 -1.91 26.22 1.90
C LEU A 195 -0.99 27.09 2.77
N GLU A 196 -1.48 28.24 3.24
CA GLU A 196 -0.72 29.15 4.10
C GLU A 196 -0.36 28.48 5.44
N GLY A 197 -1.29 27.74 6.04
CA GLY A 197 -1.07 27.04 7.30
C GLY A 197 0.00 25.94 7.19
N VAL A 198 -0.04 25.15 6.12
CA VAL A 198 0.97 24.11 5.84
C VAL A 198 2.33 24.74 5.56
N GLU A 199 2.39 25.81 4.77
CA GLU A 199 3.64 26.52 4.48
C GLU A 199 4.28 27.08 5.75
N ARG A 200 3.48 27.74 6.60
CA ARG A 200 3.96 28.24 7.89
C ARG A 200 4.47 27.12 8.80
N PHE A 201 3.80 25.97 8.81
CA PHE A 201 4.25 24.84 9.62
C PHE A 201 5.63 24.34 9.20
N PHE A 202 5.88 24.15 7.91
CA PHE A 202 7.17 23.60 7.45
C PHE A 202 8.30 24.63 7.37
N VAL A 203 8.00 25.87 6.94
CA VAL A 203 9.00 26.91 6.62
C VAL A 203 9.14 27.96 7.73
N GLY A 204 8.15 28.10 8.61
CA GLY A 204 8.16 29.10 9.67
C GLY A 204 9.29 28.90 10.69
N PRO A 205 9.68 29.96 11.42
CA PRO A 205 10.69 29.86 12.47
C PRO A 205 10.21 28.91 13.57
N LEU A 206 10.89 27.77 13.71
CA LEU A 206 10.60 26.79 14.75
C LEU A 206 10.96 27.34 16.12
N THR A 207 10.05 27.19 17.08
CA THR A 207 10.33 27.36 18.50
C THR A 207 11.35 26.31 18.97
N ALA A 208 12.01 26.56 20.11
CA ALA A 208 13.01 25.64 20.66
C ALA A 208 12.45 24.24 20.94
N ALA A 209 11.17 24.15 21.36
CA ALA A 209 10.47 22.88 21.59
C ALA A 209 10.17 22.13 20.28
N GLU A 210 9.81 22.85 19.22
CA GLU A 210 9.57 22.26 17.89
C GLU A 210 10.85 21.78 17.22
N LYS A 211 11.99 22.41 17.50
CA LYS A 211 13.31 21.95 17.04
C LYS A 211 13.71 20.64 17.70
N ASP A 212 13.45 20.45 19.00
CA ASP A 212 13.84 19.24 19.72
C ASP A 212 13.02 18.01 19.26
N ASP A 213 11.71 18.17 19.10
CA ASP A 213 10.82 17.10 18.60
C ASP A 213 11.13 16.70 17.14
N ARG A 214 11.36 17.67 16.25
CA ARG A 214 11.79 17.38 14.87
C ARG A 214 13.18 16.72 14.81
N SER A 215 14.08 17.11 15.70
CA SER A 215 15.42 16.49 15.79
C SER A 215 15.34 15.05 16.29
N ALA A 216 14.42 14.74 17.22
CA ALA A 216 14.21 13.39 17.73
C ALA A 216 13.67 12.45 16.65
N VAL A 217 12.72 12.92 15.84
CA VAL A 217 12.22 12.18 14.66
C VAL A 217 13.34 11.97 13.65
N ALA A 218 14.05 13.02 13.24
CA ALA A 218 15.14 12.93 12.26
C ALA A 218 16.30 12.01 12.69
N ARG A 219 16.64 11.95 13.99
CA ARG A 219 17.68 11.04 14.53
C ARG A 219 17.27 9.57 14.48
N ASN A 220 15.98 9.28 14.49
CA ASN A 220 15.46 7.91 14.38
C ASN A 220 15.28 7.48 12.91
N GLU A 221 15.46 8.39 11.95
CA GLU A 221 15.13 8.23 10.52
C GLU A 221 16.37 8.14 9.59
N GLY A 222 17.59 8.18 10.12
CA GLY A 222 18.80 7.96 9.32
C GLY A 222 18.82 6.54 8.73
N ARG A 223 18.70 6.43 7.39
CA ARG A 223 18.72 5.19 6.56
C ARG A 223 18.43 3.90 7.31
N VAL A 224 17.26 3.32 7.08
CA VAL A 224 16.94 2.01 7.64
C VAL A 224 17.85 0.96 7.02
N ALA A 225 18.81 0.47 7.81
CA ALA A 225 19.64 -0.68 7.48
C ALA A 225 19.11 -1.88 8.24
N ALA A 226 18.67 -2.92 7.51
CA ALA A 226 18.30 -4.19 8.14
C ALA A 226 19.56 -5.06 8.34
N LYS A 227 19.67 -5.68 9.52
CA LYS A 227 20.51 -6.88 9.68
C LYS A 227 19.88 -7.99 8.85
N VAL A 228 20.58 -8.46 7.83
CA VAL A 228 20.22 -9.72 7.17
C VAL A 228 20.56 -10.82 8.17
N GLU A 229 19.56 -11.40 8.82
CA GLU A 229 19.76 -12.70 9.49
C GLU A 229 19.95 -13.74 8.39
N GLU A 230 21.19 -14.21 8.23
CA GLU A 230 21.48 -15.42 7.47
C GLU A 230 20.95 -16.61 8.27
N ASP A 231 19.84 -17.19 7.79
CA ASP A 231 19.40 -18.51 8.22
C ASP A 231 20.36 -19.55 7.60
N PRO A 232 21.06 -20.41 8.39
CA PRO A 232 22.05 -21.35 7.86
C PRO A 232 21.45 -22.49 7.03
N ALA A 233 20.12 -22.57 6.90
CA ALA A 233 19.49 -23.58 6.08
C ALA A 233 19.08 -23.00 4.71
N HIS A 234 19.85 -23.34 3.67
CA HIS A 234 19.50 -23.49 2.24
C HIS A 234 20.46 -22.75 1.27
N GLY A 235 20.90 -23.49 0.24
CA GLY A 235 21.96 -23.14 -0.73
C GLY A 235 21.69 -21.93 -1.64
N PRO A 236 22.58 -21.68 -2.63
CA PRO A 236 22.78 -20.35 -3.19
C PRO A 236 21.53 -19.77 -3.85
N ALA A 237 21.33 -18.47 -3.63
CA ALA A 237 20.23 -17.65 -4.12
C ALA A 237 20.03 -17.80 -5.63
N ARG A 238 18.79 -18.13 -6.03
CA ARG A 238 18.35 -18.01 -7.42
C ARG A 238 18.09 -16.54 -7.77
N GLU A 239 18.27 -16.24 -9.04
CA GLU A 239 18.28 -14.91 -9.68
C GLU A 239 17.29 -13.90 -9.08
N HIS A 240 17.79 -12.68 -8.87
CA HIS A 240 17.04 -11.52 -8.41
C HIS A 240 15.88 -11.22 -9.37
N HIS A 241 14.64 -11.51 -8.94
CA HIS A 241 13.46 -10.99 -9.62
C HIS A 241 13.41 -9.47 -9.47
N ARG A 242 13.50 -8.77 -10.61
CA ARG A 242 13.37 -7.32 -10.70
C ARG A 242 11.94 -6.91 -10.31
N PHE A 243 11.78 -6.20 -9.19
CA PHE A 243 10.51 -5.60 -8.81
C PHE A 243 10.20 -4.44 -9.76
N GLU A 244 9.27 -4.62 -10.70
CA GLU A 244 8.67 -3.50 -11.43
C GLU A 244 7.41 -3.03 -10.69
N ALA A 245 7.50 -1.87 -10.03
CA ALA A 245 6.36 -1.19 -9.45
C ALA A 245 5.68 -0.33 -10.53
N THR A 246 4.68 -0.86 -11.21
CA THR A 246 3.83 -0.07 -12.12
C THR A 246 2.68 0.58 -11.35
N LEU A 247 2.68 1.92 -11.29
CA LEU A 247 1.51 2.70 -10.88
C LEU A 247 0.48 2.60 -12.01
N GLY A 248 -0.66 1.94 -11.75
CA GLY A 248 -1.80 1.97 -12.66
C GLY A 248 -2.32 3.40 -12.78
N THR A 249 -2.22 3.96 -13.98
CA THR A 249 -2.85 5.24 -14.38
C THR A 249 -4.34 5.09 -14.56
#